data_AF-A0A209C3S5-F1
#
_entry.id   AF-A0A209C3S5-F1
#
_cell.length_a   1.000
_cell.length_b   1.000
_cell.length_c   1.000
_cell.angle_alpha   90.00
_cell.angle_beta   90.00
_cell.angle_gamma   90.00
#
_symmetry.space_group_name_H-M   'P 1'
#
loop_
_entity.id
_entity.type
_entity.pdbx_description
1 polymer ?
#
loop_
_entity_poly.entity_id
_entity_poly.type
_entity_poly.pdbx_seq_one_letter_code
_entity_poly.pdbx_strand_id
1 'polypeptide(L)'
;MGWIKDRLFRGRTAGARTAGARTAGARTAGLCDCCNDPLERTHAYYLPTRDVGLSQAYWESAFTLSKGMIDLLDEQERLRYFGEHLRLTAGQRNPWSVCESCGEFFVFDRDTARDHAVHDSRPSGNGAVDPSGCVLFAAAAWEHVFGRWPANVTPHAVVDSCDLCRRNIHSQAFSFTVPPSRMADFLAAGVVDGPSVSAAGPGKDQWEMCQPCMGRLVARCHRAGIGTA
;
A
#
# COMPACT_ATOMS: atom_id res chain seq x y z
N MET A 1 1.49 -22.74 -6.85
CA MET A 1 1.98 -21.48 -7.47
C MET A 1 2.89 -20.69 -6.51
N GLY A 2 3.83 -21.34 -5.80
CA GLY A 2 4.82 -20.65 -4.93
C GLY A 2 6.06 -20.16 -5.67
N TRP A 3 6.34 -20.71 -6.86
CA TRP A 3 7.63 -20.53 -7.52
C TRP A 3 7.92 -19.11 -8.05
N ILE A 4 6.91 -18.34 -8.47
CA ILE A 4 7.09 -16.94 -8.90
C ILE A 4 7.36 -16.03 -7.70
N LYS A 5 6.67 -16.26 -6.56
CA LYS A 5 6.97 -15.57 -5.30
C LYS A 5 8.39 -15.91 -4.82
N ASP A 6 8.79 -17.18 -4.86
CA ASP A 6 10.12 -17.60 -4.43
C ASP A 6 11.26 -17.02 -5.28
N ARG A 7 11.04 -16.82 -6.58
CA ARG A 7 12.07 -16.34 -7.51
C ARG A 7 12.22 -14.82 -7.53
N LEU A 8 11.15 -14.07 -7.30
CA LEU A 8 11.18 -12.61 -7.30
C LEU A 8 11.69 -12.02 -5.97
N PHE A 9 11.60 -12.75 -4.85
CA PHE A 9 11.81 -12.17 -3.51
C PHE A 9 12.94 -12.78 -2.68
N ARG A 10 13.64 -13.84 -3.14
CA ARG A 10 14.80 -14.43 -2.43
C ARG A 10 16.08 -13.57 -2.40
N GLY A 11 16.08 -12.40 -3.04
CA GLY A 11 17.30 -11.60 -3.23
C GLY A 11 17.72 -10.68 -2.07
N ARG A 12 16.91 -10.49 -1.01
CA ARG A 12 17.19 -9.46 0.01
C ARG A 12 17.77 -9.94 1.35
N THR A 13 17.87 -11.23 1.61
CA THR A 13 18.45 -11.73 2.88
C THR A 13 19.76 -12.46 2.64
N ALA A 14 20.78 -11.74 2.15
CA ALA A 14 22.16 -12.18 2.26
C ALA A 14 22.82 -11.39 3.40
N GLY A 15 22.61 -11.84 4.65
CA GLY A 15 23.28 -11.23 5.79
C GLY A 15 22.68 -11.58 7.16
N ALA A 16 22.82 -12.84 7.59
CA ALA A 16 22.98 -13.27 9.00
C ALA A 16 22.65 -14.76 9.12
N ARG A 17 23.62 -15.62 8.76
CA ARG A 17 23.63 -17.02 9.23
C ARG A 17 24.36 -17.04 10.57
N THR A 18 23.61 -16.95 11.66
CA THR A 18 24.07 -17.42 12.98
C THR A 18 23.32 -18.70 13.31
N ALA A 19 24.08 -19.78 13.46
CA ALA A 19 23.63 -21.09 13.84
C ALA A 19 23.34 -21.17 15.34
N GLY A 20 22.30 -21.91 15.71
CA GLY A 20 22.26 -22.68 16.95
C GLY A 20 21.62 -22.02 18.17
N ALA A 21 20.30 -22.21 18.33
CA ALA A 21 19.67 -22.58 19.59
C ALA A 21 18.26 -23.11 19.33
N ARG A 22 18.02 -24.40 19.61
CA ARG A 22 16.68 -24.98 19.67
C ARG A 22 16.06 -24.59 21.01
N THR A 23 15.33 -23.49 21.04
CA THR A 23 14.37 -23.18 22.11
C THR A 23 12.98 -23.66 21.71
N ALA A 24 12.33 -24.35 22.65
CA ALA A 24 10.98 -24.86 22.53
C ALA A 24 9.97 -23.72 22.30
N GLY A 25 9.00 -23.95 21.40
CA GLY A 25 7.82 -23.09 21.25
C GLY A 25 7.90 -21.97 20.21
N ALA A 26 8.73 -22.09 19.18
CA ALA A 26 8.72 -21.16 18.05
C ALA A 26 7.37 -21.23 17.32
N ARG A 27 6.42 -20.36 17.73
CA ARG A 27 5.24 -19.99 16.94
C ARG A 27 5.74 -19.72 15.53
N THR A 28 5.26 -20.49 14.55
CA THR A 28 5.71 -20.40 13.17
C THR A 28 5.63 -18.94 12.70
N ALA A 29 6.78 -18.32 12.49
CA ALA A 29 6.86 -17.00 11.90
C ALA A 29 6.17 -17.05 10.53
N GLY A 30 5.15 -16.21 10.34
CA GLY A 30 4.52 -16.01 9.04
C GLY A 30 5.40 -15.13 8.16
N LEU A 31 4.86 -14.71 7.02
CA LEU A 31 5.47 -13.68 6.17
C LEU A 31 4.51 -12.49 6.11
N CYS A 32 5.06 -11.30 5.91
CA CYS A 32 4.27 -10.15 5.48
C CYS A 32 3.79 -10.37 4.04
N ASP A 33 2.49 -10.29 3.78
CA ASP A 33 1.93 -10.50 2.44
C ASP A 33 2.29 -9.41 1.43
N CYS A 34 2.82 -8.27 1.90
CA CYS A 34 3.26 -7.16 1.06
C CYS A 34 4.75 -7.24 0.69
N CYS A 35 5.64 -7.40 1.68
CA CYS A 35 7.10 -7.39 1.45
C CYS A 35 7.75 -8.78 1.51
N ASN A 36 7.03 -9.82 1.93
CA ASN A 36 7.53 -11.17 2.21
C ASN A 36 8.61 -11.27 3.30
N ASP A 37 8.81 -10.22 4.11
CA ASP A 37 9.70 -10.31 5.26
C ASP A 37 9.12 -11.26 6.33
N PRO A 38 9.97 -11.99 7.09
CA PRO A 38 9.52 -12.76 8.24
C PRO A 38 8.74 -11.90 9.22
N LEU A 39 7.56 -12.37 9.62
CA LEU A 39 6.64 -11.62 10.45
C LEU A 39 6.07 -12.50 11.55
N GLU A 40 6.41 -12.17 12.79
CA GLU A 40 5.76 -12.76 13.95
C GLU A 40 4.33 -12.24 14.06
N ARG A 41 3.41 -13.14 14.44
CA ARG A 41 1.98 -12.83 14.53
C ARG A 41 1.68 -11.65 15.47
N THR A 42 2.44 -11.50 16.55
CA THR A 42 2.31 -10.39 17.51
C THR A 42 2.74 -9.03 16.95
N HIS A 43 3.45 -9.02 15.83
CA HIS A 43 3.86 -7.81 15.10
C HIS A 43 3.08 -7.62 13.79
N ALA A 44 2.15 -8.52 13.48
CA ALA A 44 1.33 -8.43 12.29
C ALA A 44 0.06 -7.61 12.52
N TYR A 45 -0.46 -7.05 11.44
CA TYR A 45 -1.81 -6.55 11.32
C TYR A 45 -2.58 -7.46 10.39
N TYR A 46 -3.77 -7.92 10.80
CA TYR A 46 -4.67 -8.68 9.94
C TYR A 46 -5.67 -7.75 9.28
N LEU A 47 -5.56 -7.61 7.96
CA LEU A 47 -6.43 -6.74 7.16
C LEU A 47 -7.38 -7.55 6.27
N PRO A 48 -8.63 -7.07 6.04
CA PRO A 48 -9.51 -7.66 5.06
C PRO A 48 -9.02 -7.36 3.64
N THR A 49 -9.27 -8.27 2.69
CA THR A 49 -8.91 -8.10 1.27
C THR A 49 -9.47 -6.82 0.65
N ARG A 50 -10.63 -6.34 1.12
CA ARG A 50 -11.22 -5.07 0.68
C ARG A 50 -10.25 -3.90 0.89
N ASP A 51 -9.64 -3.80 2.07
CA ASP A 51 -8.76 -2.67 2.40
C ASP A 51 -7.46 -2.74 1.57
N VAL A 52 -6.99 -3.95 1.27
CA VAL A 52 -5.83 -4.17 0.40
C VAL A 52 -6.16 -3.80 -1.05
N GLY A 53 -7.30 -4.25 -1.56
CA GLY A 53 -7.74 -3.99 -2.93
C GLY A 53 -8.03 -2.51 -3.22
N LEU A 54 -8.44 -1.74 -2.20
CA LEU A 54 -8.70 -0.30 -2.29
C LEU A 54 -7.44 0.56 -2.03
N SER A 55 -6.31 -0.04 -1.69
CA SER A 55 -5.06 0.70 -1.46
C SER A 55 -4.27 0.88 -2.75
N GLN A 56 -4.30 2.09 -3.31
CA GLN A 56 -3.44 2.45 -4.44
C GLN A 56 -1.94 2.33 -4.06
N ALA A 57 -1.56 2.67 -2.82
CA ALA A 57 -0.18 2.54 -2.33
C ALA A 57 0.34 1.09 -2.36
N TYR A 58 -0.51 0.12 -2.01
CA TYR A 58 -0.20 -1.30 -2.11
C TYR A 58 0.05 -1.70 -3.56
N TRP A 59 -0.86 -1.34 -4.47
CA TRP A 59 -0.73 -1.65 -5.90
C TRP A 59 0.55 -1.06 -6.49
N GLU A 60 0.91 0.18 -6.14
CA GLU A 60 2.15 0.81 -6.57
C GLU A 60 3.37 0.01 -6.13
N SER A 61 3.39 -0.41 -4.86
CA SER A 61 4.48 -1.23 -4.33
C SER A 61 4.56 -2.57 -5.07
N ALA A 62 3.43 -3.25 -5.25
CA ALA A 62 3.34 -4.52 -5.95
C ALA A 62 3.84 -4.41 -7.40
N PHE A 63 3.37 -3.42 -8.16
CA PHE A 63 3.79 -3.19 -9.54
C PHE A 63 5.25 -2.76 -9.64
N THR A 64 5.73 -1.90 -8.73
CA THR A 64 7.14 -1.49 -8.68
C THR A 64 8.07 -2.69 -8.49
N LEU A 65 7.73 -3.62 -7.60
CA LEU A 65 8.51 -4.84 -7.37
C LEU A 65 8.60 -5.72 -8.61
N SER A 66 7.55 -5.75 -9.43
CA SER A 66 7.49 -6.52 -10.68
C SER A 66 7.88 -5.73 -11.94
N LYS A 67 8.22 -4.44 -11.81
CA LYS A 67 8.35 -3.53 -12.97
C LYS A 67 9.32 -4.05 -14.03
N GLY A 68 10.52 -4.44 -13.62
CA GLY A 68 11.55 -4.92 -14.56
C GLY A 68 11.12 -6.17 -15.35
N MET A 69 10.31 -7.04 -14.75
CA MET A 69 9.73 -8.19 -15.46
C MET A 69 8.60 -7.75 -16.39
N ILE A 70 7.69 -6.89 -15.93
CA ILE A 70 6.55 -6.39 -16.72
C ILE A 70 7.02 -5.60 -17.94
N ASP A 71 8.13 -4.84 -17.81
CA ASP A 71 8.69 -4.08 -18.93
C ASP A 71 9.16 -4.98 -20.09
N LEU A 72 9.46 -6.26 -19.83
CA LEU A 72 9.83 -7.25 -20.86
C LEU A 72 8.63 -7.90 -21.57
N LEU A 73 7.42 -7.72 -21.02
CA LEU A 73 6.20 -8.29 -21.57
C LEU A 73 5.66 -7.43 -22.71
N ASP A 74 5.01 -8.06 -23.70
CA ASP A 74 4.23 -7.33 -24.71
C ASP A 74 2.93 -6.75 -24.11
N GLU A 75 2.18 -5.94 -24.86
CA GLU A 75 0.97 -5.29 -24.35
C GLU A 75 -0.11 -6.30 -23.93
N GLN A 76 -0.31 -7.39 -24.69
CA GLN A 76 -1.31 -8.40 -24.37
C GLN A 76 -0.93 -9.17 -23.10
N GLU A 77 0.34 -9.48 -22.92
CA GLU A 77 0.89 -10.10 -21.73
C GLU A 77 0.81 -9.18 -20.50
N ARG A 78 1.06 -7.88 -20.66
CA ARG A 78 0.86 -6.87 -19.60
C ARG A 78 -0.60 -6.80 -19.16
N LEU A 79 -1.54 -6.79 -20.10
CA LEU A 79 -2.97 -6.81 -19.81
C LEU A 79 -3.39 -8.09 -19.07
N ARG A 80 -2.89 -9.24 -19.51
CA ARG A 80 -3.12 -10.52 -18.82
C ARG A 80 -2.54 -10.48 -17.41
N TYR A 81 -1.31 -9.98 -17.24
CA TYR A 81 -0.68 -9.84 -15.93
C TYR A 81 -1.52 -8.96 -15.01
N PHE A 82 -1.91 -7.77 -15.46
CA PHE A 82 -2.74 -6.84 -14.69
C PHE A 82 -4.05 -7.51 -14.23
N GLY A 83 -4.77 -8.16 -15.17
CA GLY A 83 -6.03 -8.82 -14.86
C GLY A 83 -5.91 -10.04 -13.93
N GLU A 84 -4.86 -10.85 -14.09
CA GLU A 84 -4.59 -11.97 -13.17
C GLU A 84 -4.18 -11.48 -11.79
N HIS A 85 -3.32 -10.47 -11.70
CA HIS A 85 -2.87 -9.92 -10.41
C HIS A 85 -4.06 -9.32 -9.65
N LEU A 86 -4.93 -8.59 -10.33
CA LEU A 86 -6.18 -8.07 -9.76
C LEU A 86 -7.07 -9.18 -9.21
N ARG A 87 -7.30 -10.25 -9.99
CA ARG A 87 -8.12 -11.40 -9.59
C ARG A 87 -7.53 -12.18 -8.42
N LEU A 88 -6.21 -12.38 -8.41
CA LEU A 88 -5.51 -13.10 -7.33
C LEU A 88 -5.55 -12.35 -6.01
N THR A 89 -5.38 -11.03 -6.03
CA THR A 89 -5.47 -10.18 -4.83
C THR A 89 -6.91 -10.13 -4.34
N ALA A 90 -7.87 -9.78 -5.21
CA ALA A 90 -9.28 -9.68 -4.86
C ALA A 90 -9.90 -11.02 -4.42
N GLY A 91 -9.36 -12.14 -4.92
CA GLY A 91 -9.78 -13.50 -4.56
C GLY A 91 -9.27 -14.01 -3.21
N GLN A 92 -8.42 -13.27 -2.49
CA GLN A 92 -7.91 -13.70 -1.18
C GLN A 92 -9.06 -13.80 -0.17
N ARG A 93 -9.20 -14.97 0.46
CA ARG A 93 -10.25 -15.26 1.45
C ARG A 93 -9.77 -15.18 2.89
N ASN A 94 -8.45 -15.31 3.11
CA ASN A 94 -7.85 -15.20 4.43
C ASN A 94 -7.45 -13.75 4.69
N PRO A 95 -7.33 -13.34 5.96
CA PRO A 95 -6.81 -12.03 6.31
C PRO A 95 -5.39 -11.87 5.77
N TRP A 96 -5.07 -10.67 5.31
CA TRP A 96 -3.71 -10.29 4.91
C TRP A 96 -2.89 -9.99 6.16
N SER A 97 -1.74 -10.65 6.29
CA SER A 97 -0.76 -10.44 7.35
C SER A 97 0.22 -9.35 6.94
N VAL A 98 0.13 -8.18 7.55
CA VAL A 98 0.89 -6.98 7.14
C VAL A 98 1.81 -6.52 8.28
N CYS A 99 3.08 -6.22 7.98
CA CYS A 99 4.02 -5.68 8.98
C CYS A 99 3.83 -4.18 9.21
N GLU A 100 4.43 -3.63 10.27
CA GLU A 100 4.38 -2.19 10.59
C GLU A 100 4.71 -1.28 9.42
N SER A 101 5.79 -1.58 8.70
CA SER A 101 6.26 -0.78 7.56
C SER A 101 5.24 -0.78 6.41
N CYS A 102 4.74 -1.96 6.03
CA CYS A 102 3.72 -2.08 4.98
C CYS A 102 2.34 -1.58 5.43
N GLY A 103 2.10 -1.46 6.74
CA GLY A 103 0.91 -0.83 7.30
C GLY A 103 0.71 0.62 6.85
N GLU A 104 1.77 1.31 6.41
CA GLU A 104 1.66 2.66 5.83
C GLU A 104 0.92 2.71 4.50
N PHE A 105 0.69 1.57 3.84
CA PHE A 105 -0.10 1.53 2.60
C PHE A 105 -1.60 1.65 2.86
N PHE A 106 -2.05 1.47 4.09
CA PHE A 106 -3.46 1.30 4.41
C PHE A 106 -3.90 2.28 5.51
N VAL A 107 -5.18 2.65 5.48
CA VAL A 107 -5.83 3.44 6.53
C VAL A 107 -6.78 2.50 7.29
N PHE A 108 -6.41 2.14 8.51
CA PHE A 108 -7.14 1.20 9.35
C PHE A 108 -6.84 1.44 10.83
N ASP A 109 -7.68 0.87 11.70
CA ASP A 109 -7.46 0.83 13.14
C ASP A 109 -6.39 -0.21 13.47
N ARG A 110 -5.20 0.27 13.87
CA ARG A 110 -4.02 -0.56 14.13
C ARG A 110 -4.21 -1.49 15.32
N ASP A 111 -4.84 -1.00 16.38
CA ASP A 111 -5.04 -1.78 17.60
C ASP A 111 -6.00 -2.94 17.34
N THR A 112 -7.11 -2.66 16.66
CA THR A 112 -8.08 -3.68 16.23
C THR A 112 -7.44 -4.70 15.28
N ALA A 113 -6.70 -4.24 14.27
CA ALA A 113 -6.04 -5.15 13.32
C ALA A 113 -4.94 -6.01 13.97
N ARG A 114 -4.24 -5.47 14.99
CA ARG A 114 -3.24 -6.19 15.77
C ARG A 114 -3.89 -7.21 16.69
N ASP A 115 -5.02 -6.86 17.32
CA ASP A 115 -5.79 -7.79 18.14
C ASP A 115 -6.25 -9.01 17.32
N HIS A 116 -6.76 -8.77 16.10
CA HIS A 116 -7.11 -9.84 15.18
C HIS A 116 -5.93 -10.76 14.85
N ALA A 117 -4.75 -10.17 14.58
CA ALA A 117 -3.55 -10.95 14.34
C ALA A 117 -3.15 -11.77 15.56
N VAL A 118 -3.01 -11.16 16.75
CA VAL A 118 -2.59 -11.82 17.99
C VAL A 118 -3.48 -13.03 18.33
N HIS A 119 -4.79 -12.86 18.16
CA HIS A 119 -5.79 -13.90 18.47
C HIS A 119 -6.11 -14.83 17.29
N ASP A 120 -5.43 -14.66 16.15
CA ASP A 120 -5.67 -15.42 14.91
C ASP A 120 -7.15 -15.41 14.48
N SER A 121 -7.81 -14.27 14.67
CA SER A 121 -9.22 -14.06 14.35
C SER A 121 -9.37 -13.25 13.06
N ARG A 122 -10.54 -13.36 12.41
CA ARG A 122 -10.79 -12.70 11.12
C ARG A 122 -11.37 -11.31 11.35
N PRO A 123 -10.83 -10.26 10.71
CA PRO A 123 -11.42 -8.93 10.77
C PRO A 123 -12.79 -8.90 10.10
N SER A 124 -13.63 -7.94 10.50
CA SER A 124 -14.90 -7.69 9.84
C SER A 124 -14.69 -7.36 8.36
N GLY A 125 -15.57 -7.85 7.49
CA GLY A 125 -15.44 -7.66 6.05
C GLY A 125 -14.32 -8.47 5.38
N ASN A 126 -13.69 -9.41 6.09
CA ASN A 126 -12.72 -10.33 5.49
C ASN A 126 -13.37 -11.27 4.47
N GLY A 127 -12.66 -11.55 3.38
CA GLY A 127 -13.11 -12.45 2.32
C GLY A 127 -12.75 -11.92 0.93
N ALA A 128 -13.06 -12.72 -0.09
CA ALA A 128 -12.88 -12.29 -1.47
C ALA A 128 -13.84 -11.13 -1.80
N VAL A 129 -13.38 -10.20 -2.63
CA VAL A 129 -14.14 -9.06 -3.13
C VAL A 129 -14.27 -9.13 -4.65
N ASP A 130 -15.21 -8.38 -5.22
CA ASP A 130 -15.32 -8.24 -6.67
C ASP A 130 -14.08 -7.47 -7.19
N PRO A 131 -13.28 -8.04 -8.11
CA PRO A 131 -12.16 -7.35 -8.74
C PRO A 131 -12.54 -6.00 -9.36
N SER A 132 -13.78 -5.84 -9.83
CA SER A 132 -14.27 -4.59 -10.44
C SER A 132 -14.19 -3.40 -9.47
N GLY A 133 -14.38 -3.64 -8.16
CA GLY A 133 -14.27 -2.61 -7.12
C GLY A 133 -12.85 -2.14 -6.85
N CYS A 134 -11.84 -2.87 -7.32
CA CYS A 134 -10.42 -2.57 -7.08
C CYS A 134 -9.71 -2.00 -8.33
N VAL A 135 -10.34 -2.11 -9.51
CA VAL A 135 -9.68 -1.86 -10.80
C VAL A 135 -9.13 -0.45 -10.94
N LEU A 136 -9.85 0.56 -10.45
CA LEU A 136 -9.45 1.97 -10.59
C LEU A 136 -8.23 2.30 -9.71
N PHE A 137 -8.15 1.72 -8.50
CA PHE A 137 -6.99 1.86 -7.62
C PHE A 137 -5.76 1.19 -8.21
N ALA A 138 -5.92 -0.02 -8.77
CA ALA A 138 -4.85 -0.70 -9.47
C ALA A 138 -4.42 0.05 -10.75
N ALA A 139 -5.36 0.58 -11.53
CA ALA A 139 -5.06 1.32 -12.76
C ALA A 139 -4.32 2.64 -12.48
N ALA A 140 -4.72 3.39 -11.46
CA ALA A 140 -4.02 4.61 -11.03
C ALA A 140 -2.61 4.32 -10.51
N ALA A 141 -2.43 3.20 -9.78
CA ALA A 141 -1.10 2.73 -9.39
C ALA A 141 -0.24 2.33 -10.59
N TRP A 142 -0.85 1.66 -11.58
CA TRP A 142 -0.17 1.28 -12.82
C TRP A 142 0.29 2.51 -13.61
N GLU A 143 -0.54 3.55 -13.72
CA GLU A 143 -0.14 4.83 -14.32
C GLU A 143 1.05 5.44 -13.60
N HIS A 144 1.06 5.43 -12.28
CA HIS A 144 2.20 5.98 -11.53
C HIS A 144 3.51 5.24 -11.83
N VAL A 145 3.46 3.91 -11.99
CA VAL A 145 4.66 3.07 -12.19
C VAL A 145 5.10 3.00 -13.65
N PHE A 146 4.16 3.04 -14.60
CA PHE A 146 4.41 2.84 -16.03
C PHE A 146 4.13 4.07 -16.91
N GLY A 147 3.62 5.16 -16.34
CA GLY A 147 3.35 6.42 -17.03
C GLY A 147 2.08 6.42 -17.90
N ARG A 148 1.27 5.36 -17.84
CA ARG A 148 0.00 5.24 -18.59
C ARG A 148 -0.95 4.27 -17.90
N TRP A 149 -2.25 4.40 -18.12
CA TRP A 149 -3.23 3.40 -17.64
C TRP A 149 -3.10 2.08 -18.43
N PRO A 150 -3.55 0.94 -17.86
CA PRO A 150 -3.70 -0.30 -18.63
C PRO A 150 -4.63 -0.08 -19.82
N ALA A 151 -4.29 -0.59 -21.01
CA ALA A 151 -5.01 -0.30 -22.24
C ALA A 151 -6.50 -0.72 -22.23
N ASN A 152 -6.90 -1.62 -21.35
CA ASN A 152 -8.29 -2.06 -21.18
C ASN A 152 -9.09 -1.26 -20.15
N VAL A 153 -8.51 -0.20 -19.56
CA VAL A 153 -9.18 0.65 -18.57
C VAL A 153 -9.21 2.09 -19.09
N THR A 154 -10.41 2.69 -19.13
CA THR A 154 -10.58 4.09 -19.53
C THR A 154 -10.15 5.01 -18.39
N PRO A 155 -9.15 5.90 -18.59
CA PRO A 155 -8.75 6.86 -17.57
C PRO A 155 -9.85 7.89 -17.32
N HIS A 156 -10.04 8.22 -16.04
CA HIS A 156 -10.83 9.38 -15.66
C HIS A 156 -10.04 10.68 -15.91
N ALA A 157 -10.74 11.79 -16.09
CA ALA A 157 -10.09 13.09 -16.29
C ALA A 157 -9.19 13.44 -15.09
N VAL A 158 -7.97 13.94 -15.37
CA VAL A 158 -7.10 14.52 -14.35
C VAL A 158 -7.68 15.88 -13.97
N VAL A 159 -7.95 16.08 -12.69
CA VAL A 159 -8.53 17.32 -12.14
C VAL A 159 -7.53 18.12 -11.32
N ASP A 160 -6.51 17.46 -10.79
CA ASP A 160 -5.44 18.11 -10.02
C ASP A 160 -4.18 17.24 -9.96
N SER A 161 -3.17 17.67 -9.19
CA SER A 161 -1.99 16.92 -8.83
C SER A 161 -1.71 17.01 -7.33
N CYS A 162 -1.19 15.93 -6.74
CA CYS A 162 -0.81 15.91 -5.33
C CYS A 162 0.40 16.82 -5.07
N ASP A 163 0.30 17.75 -4.13
CA ASP A 163 1.38 18.68 -3.79
C ASP A 163 2.56 18.00 -3.06
N LEU A 164 2.38 16.78 -2.55
CA LEU A 164 3.45 16.02 -1.88
C LEU A 164 4.21 15.05 -2.80
N CYS A 165 3.53 14.41 -3.76
CA CYS A 165 4.16 13.40 -4.62
C CYS A 165 4.01 13.68 -6.13
N ARG A 166 3.40 14.83 -6.48
CA ARG A 166 3.21 15.33 -7.86
C ARG A 166 2.41 14.41 -8.78
N ARG A 167 1.74 13.40 -8.24
CA ARG A 167 0.92 12.49 -9.04
C ARG A 167 -0.38 13.13 -9.52
N ASN A 168 -0.91 12.63 -10.63
CA ASN A 168 -2.24 12.96 -11.12
C ASN A 168 -3.32 12.56 -10.11
N ILE A 169 -4.26 13.47 -9.87
CA ILE A 169 -5.50 13.22 -9.13
C ILE A 169 -6.62 13.21 -10.17
N HIS A 170 -7.30 12.08 -10.29
CA HIS A 170 -8.40 11.92 -11.25
C HIS A 170 -9.74 12.28 -10.61
N SER A 171 -10.75 12.64 -11.42
CA SER A 171 -12.06 13.11 -10.97
C SER A 171 -12.85 12.14 -10.08
N GLN A 172 -12.52 10.85 -10.10
CA GLN A 172 -13.13 9.80 -9.27
C GLN A 172 -12.21 9.34 -8.13
N ALA A 173 -11.01 9.92 -8.01
CA ALA A 173 -10.07 9.60 -6.94
C ALA A 173 -10.42 10.43 -5.70
N PHE A 174 -10.25 9.83 -4.52
CA PHE A 174 -10.28 10.58 -3.28
C PHE A 174 -9.03 11.44 -3.14
N SER A 175 -9.24 12.71 -2.86
CA SER A 175 -8.21 13.66 -2.48
C SER A 175 -8.63 14.43 -1.24
N PHE A 176 -7.66 15.05 -0.60
CA PHE A 176 -7.82 15.73 0.68
C PHE A 176 -7.09 17.06 0.61
N THR A 177 -7.71 18.10 1.14
CA THR A 177 -7.04 19.38 1.33
C THR A 177 -6.49 19.49 2.74
N VAL A 178 -5.29 20.03 2.88
CA VAL A 178 -4.67 20.32 4.18
C VAL A 178 -4.41 21.82 4.29
N PRO A 179 -4.94 22.51 5.32
CA PRO A 179 -4.71 23.94 5.48
C PRO A 179 -3.27 24.25 5.93
N PRO A 180 -2.77 25.48 5.70
CA PRO A 180 -1.39 25.86 6.02
C PRO A 180 -0.97 25.68 7.47
N SER A 181 -1.85 26.04 8.41
CA SER A 181 -1.59 25.83 9.84
C SER A 181 -1.34 24.36 10.14
N ARG A 182 -2.13 23.47 9.55
CA ARG A 182 -2.03 22.05 9.80
C ARG A 182 -0.81 21.42 9.12
N MET A 183 -0.48 21.85 7.90
CA MET A 183 0.74 21.42 7.24
C MET A 183 2.00 21.88 8.02
N ALA A 184 1.97 23.07 8.60
CA ALA A 184 3.05 23.55 9.47
C ALA A 184 3.23 22.67 10.71
N ASP A 185 2.13 22.25 11.37
CA ASP A 185 2.19 21.29 12.48
C ASP A 185 2.83 19.97 12.05
N PHE A 186 2.43 19.45 10.88
CA PHE A 186 2.95 18.20 10.34
C PHE A 186 4.45 18.26 10.02
N LEU A 187 4.90 19.38 9.47
CA LEU A 187 6.31 19.66 9.23
C LEU A 187 7.10 19.77 10.53
N ALA A 188 6.59 20.53 11.50
CA ALA A 188 7.23 20.72 12.80
C ALA A 188 7.37 19.40 13.58
N ALA A 189 6.39 18.51 13.45
CA ALA A 189 6.42 17.20 14.09
C ALA A 189 7.19 16.14 13.30
N GLY A 190 7.74 16.47 12.12
CA GLY A 190 8.52 15.55 11.30
C GLY A 190 7.72 14.39 10.70
N VAL A 191 6.39 14.50 10.63
CA VAL A 191 5.54 13.48 9.97
C VAL A 191 5.48 13.68 8.46
N VAL A 192 5.73 14.90 7.99
CA VAL A 192 5.95 15.21 6.57
C VAL A 192 7.41 15.60 6.37
N ASP A 193 8.05 14.98 5.38
CA ASP A 193 9.44 15.28 5.03
C ASP A 193 9.50 16.67 4.37
N GLY A 194 10.10 17.66 5.06
CA GLY A 194 10.19 19.05 4.61
C GLY A 194 10.71 19.31 3.18
N PRO A 195 11.71 18.59 2.66
CA PRO A 195 12.21 18.84 1.30
C PRO A 195 11.29 18.34 0.17
N SER A 196 10.26 17.54 0.46
CA SER A 196 9.30 17.02 -0.53
C SER A 196 7.97 17.76 -0.54
N VAL A 197 7.78 18.77 0.32
CA VAL A 197 6.57 19.61 0.31
C VAL A 197 6.77 20.74 -0.67
N SER A 198 6.17 20.64 -1.87
CA SER A 198 6.00 21.84 -2.68
C SER A 198 5.06 22.80 -1.95
N ALA A 199 5.29 24.12 -2.13
CA ALA A 199 4.26 25.09 -1.75
C ALA A 199 2.94 24.68 -2.39
N ALA A 200 1.81 24.98 -1.74
CA ALA A 200 0.50 24.81 -2.35
C ALA A 200 0.55 25.32 -3.79
N GLY A 201 -0.05 24.57 -4.72
CA GLY A 201 0.01 24.89 -6.15
C GLY A 201 -0.34 26.35 -6.44
N PRO A 202 0.12 26.94 -7.57
CA PRO A 202 -0.11 28.35 -7.87
C PRO A 202 -1.59 28.75 -7.71
N GLY A 203 -1.86 29.75 -6.85
CA GLY A 203 -3.21 30.23 -6.59
C GLY A 203 -4.02 29.41 -5.58
N LYS A 204 -3.43 28.39 -4.94
CA LYS A 204 -4.06 27.61 -3.87
C LYS A 204 -3.68 28.14 -2.49
N ASP A 205 -4.64 28.14 -1.58
CA ASP A 205 -4.46 28.41 -0.15
C ASP A 205 -4.29 27.14 0.69
N GLN A 206 -4.48 25.96 0.09
CA GLN A 206 -4.42 24.65 0.74
C GLN A 206 -3.59 23.65 -0.09
N TRP A 207 -3.01 22.67 0.58
CA TRP A 207 -2.27 21.57 -0.06
C TRP A 207 -3.25 20.51 -0.51
N GLU A 208 -3.17 20.12 -1.78
CA GLU A 208 -3.91 19.00 -2.32
C GLU A 208 -3.12 17.70 -2.11
N MET A 209 -3.75 16.70 -1.48
CA MET A 209 -3.12 15.42 -1.15
C MET A 209 -3.90 14.25 -1.75
N CYS A 210 -3.21 13.41 -2.52
CA CYS A 210 -3.78 12.14 -2.98
C CYS A 210 -4.00 11.16 -1.82
N GLN A 211 -4.90 10.18 -2.02
CA GLN A 211 -5.20 9.13 -1.04
C GLN A 211 -3.95 8.41 -0.49
N PRO A 212 -2.95 7.99 -1.30
CA PRO A 212 -1.74 7.36 -0.75
C PRO A 212 -0.89 8.25 0.15
N CYS A 213 -0.74 9.54 -0.20
CA CYS A 213 -0.01 10.49 0.65
C CYS A 213 -0.76 10.76 1.95
N MET A 214 -2.09 10.88 1.89
CA MET A 214 -2.91 11.04 3.09
C MET A 214 -2.83 9.81 3.99
N GLY A 215 -2.89 8.59 3.43
CA GLY A 215 -2.77 7.36 4.22
C GLY A 215 -1.43 7.25 4.95
N ARG A 216 -0.32 7.57 4.26
CA ARG A 216 1.01 7.62 4.89
C ARG A 216 1.09 8.69 5.97
N LEU A 217 0.52 9.86 5.72
CA LEU A 217 0.48 10.95 6.70
C LEU A 217 -0.28 10.54 7.97
N VAL A 218 -1.47 9.95 7.84
CA VAL A 218 -2.25 9.42 8.97
C VAL A 218 -1.46 8.36 9.74
N ALA A 219 -0.82 7.43 9.03
CA ALA A 219 0.03 6.41 9.65
C ALA A 219 1.17 7.02 10.47
N ARG A 220 1.83 8.04 9.94
CA ARG A 220 2.93 8.75 10.62
C ARG A 220 2.43 9.56 11.82
N CYS A 221 1.30 10.26 11.69
CA CYS A 221 0.65 10.97 12.79
C CYS A 221 0.31 10.03 13.96
N HIS A 222 -0.29 8.86 13.66
CA HIS A 222 -0.59 7.87 14.67
C HIS A 222 0.66 7.40 15.42
N ARG A 223 1.76 7.09 14.71
CA ARG A 223 3.04 6.71 15.36
C ARG A 223 3.65 7.82 16.20
N ALA A 224 3.45 9.07 15.79
CA ALA A 224 3.93 10.24 16.52
C ALA A 224 3.01 10.65 17.69
N GLY A 225 1.87 9.97 17.90
CA GLY A 225 0.88 10.33 18.91
C GLY A 225 0.15 11.65 18.63
N ILE A 226 0.11 12.08 17.36
CA ILE A 226 -0.54 13.32 16.93
C ILE A 226 -1.97 12.97 16.54
N GLY A 227 -2.94 13.52 17.26
CA GLY A 227 -4.35 13.35 16.93
C GLY A 227 -4.65 13.84 15.52
N THR A 228 -5.28 12.98 14.70
CA THR A 228 -5.80 13.34 13.37
C THR A 228 -7.19 13.95 13.56
N ALA A 229 -7.26 15.25 13.83
CA ALA A 229 -8.52 16.00 13.86
C ALA A 229 -9.11 16.15 12.46
#